data_AF-A0A7V3HMC0-F1
#
_entry.id   AF-A0A7V3HMC0-F1
#
_cell.length_a   1.000
_cell.length_b   1.000
_cell.length_c   1.000
_cell.angle_alpha   90.00
_cell.angle_beta   90.00
_cell.angle_gamma   90.00
#
_symmetry.space_group_name_H-M   'P 1'
#
loop_
_entity.id
_entity.type
_entity.pdbx_description
1 polymer ?
#
loop_
_entity_poly.entity_id
_entity_poly.type
_entity_poly.pdbx_seq_one_letter_code
_entity_poly.pdbx_strand_id
1 'polypeptide(L)'
;MLRTAEISLVGLALLPGFAKGETTNLGEYGPFNKIEFLTGTPDGSVWGFRAKKPDGKWYVIINGKEWGPYEVAGDPEFSSDGSSWGFEAKKPGGNWYVIINGKEWGPYEVAWWPRFSLDGSAAFYAATQTEPSYYRIERIRVPTK
;
A
#
# COMPACT_ATOMS: atom_id res chain seq x y z
N MET A 1 -9.42 -6.36 23.26
CA MET A 1 -9.19 -7.70 23.85
C MET A 1 -8.60 -8.55 22.75
N LEU A 2 -7.29 -8.81 22.77
CA LEU A 2 -6.65 -9.69 21.78
C LEU A 2 -7.03 -11.13 22.12
N ARG A 3 -7.71 -11.84 21.21
CA ARG A 3 -7.87 -13.29 21.30
C ARG A 3 -6.73 -13.94 20.53
N THR A 4 -5.94 -14.76 21.21
CA THR A 4 -4.92 -15.63 20.63
C THR A 4 -5.58 -16.60 19.67
N ALA A 5 -5.09 -16.70 18.43
CA ALA A 5 -5.62 -17.63 17.44
C ALA A 5 -4.89 -18.99 17.54
N GLU A 6 -5.66 -20.07 17.61
CA GLU A 6 -5.17 -21.44 17.45
C GLU A 6 -4.97 -21.74 15.95
N ILE A 7 -3.89 -22.48 15.64
CA ILE A 7 -3.59 -22.94 14.28
C ILE A 7 -4.52 -24.12 13.96
N SER A 8 -5.48 -23.94 13.06
CA SER A 8 -6.33 -25.03 12.58
C SER A 8 -5.76 -25.63 11.28
N LEU A 9 -5.21 -26.84 11.37
CA LEU A 9 -4.74 -27.62 10.24
C LEU A 9 -5.90 -28.44 9.64
N VAL A 10 -6.58 -27.94 8.60
CA VAL A 10 -7.61 -28.76 7.92
C VAL A 10 -6.94 -29.68 6.90
N GLY A 11 -7.10 -30.99 7.07
CA GLY A 11 -6.61 -32.02 6.14
C GLY A 11 -7.61 -32.28 5.02
N LEU A 12 -7.14 -32.25 3.77
CA LEU A 12 -7.83 -32.83 2.62
C LEU A 12 -6.79 -33.60 1.81
N ALA A 13 -7.12 -34.83 1.43
CA ALA A 13 -6.23 -35.73 0.69
C ALA A 13 -5.85 -35.14 -0.67
N LEU A 14 -4.55 -35.17 -1.01
CA LEU A 14 -4.02 -34.67 -2.28
C LEU A 14 -3.32 -35.77 -3.07
N LEU A 15 -3.43 -35.64 -4.40
CA LEU A 15 -2.65 -36.37 -5.39
C LEU A 15 -1.14 -36.26 -5.09
N PRO A 16 -0.31 -37.29 -5.41
CA PRO A 16 1.13 -37.21 -5.18
C PRO A 16 1.74 -36.11 -6.04
N GLY A 17 2.32 -35.07 -5.40
CA GLY A 17 3.10 -34.03 -6.08
C GLY A 17 2.83 -32.59 -5.64
N PHE A 18 1.74 -32.31 -4.92
CA PHE A 18 1.47 -30.97 -4.40
C PHE A 18 1.75 -30.90 -2.90
N ALA A 19 2.75 -30.10 -2.51
CA ALA A 19 2.95 -29.77 -1.11
C ALA A 19 1.72 -29.02 -0.60
N LYS A 20 1.25 -29.39 0.60
CA LYS A 20 0.18 -28.67 1.28
C LYS A 20 0.70 -27.29 1.65
N GLY A 21 0.05 -26.23 1.16
CA GLY A 21 0.36 -24.87 1.62
C GLY A 21 0.06 -24.73 3.12
N GLU A 22 0.93 -24.05 3.85
CA GLU A 22 0.65 -23.61 5.23
C GLU A 22 -0.20 -22.35 5.18
N THR A 23 -1.14 -22.21 6.12
CA THR A 23 -2.00 -21.02 6.23
C THR A 23 -1.78 -20.35 7.56
N THR A 24 -1.51 -19.04 7.54
CA THR A 24 -1.35 -18.21 8.73
C THR A 24 -2.48 -17.19 8.78
N ASN A 25 -3.18 -17.10 9.91
CA ASN A 25 -4.17 -16.04 10.15
C ASN A 25 -3.44 -14.75 10.54
N LEU A 26 -3.60 -13.68 9.76
CA LEU A 26 -2.95 -12.38 9.97
C LEU A 26 -3.82 -11.38 10.74
N GLY A 27 -4.98 -11.80 11.26
CA GLY A 27 -5.95 -10.97 11.96
C GLY A 27 -7.21 -10.66 11.15
N GLU A 28 -8.15 -9.98 11.82
CA GLU A 28 -9.38 -9.47 11.22
C GLU A 28 -9.31 -7.94 11.10
N TYR A 29 -9.60 -7.41 9.92
CA TYR A 29 -9.49 -5.98 9.62
C TYR A 29 -10.80 -5.44 9.07
N GLY A 30 -11.27 -4.32 9.62
CA GLY A 30 -12.52 -3.68 9.24
C GLY A 30 -13.11 -2.83 10.37
N PRO A 31 -14.35 -2.33 10.21
CA PRO A 31 -15.26 -2.59 9.09
C PRO A 31 -14.85 -1.85 7.81
N PHE A 32 -14.97 -2.53 6.67
CA PHE A 32 -14.80 -1.95 5.33
C PHE A 32 -16.04 -2.24 4.49
N ASN A 33 -16.46 -1.26 3.69
CA ASN A 33 -17.48 -1.46 2.67
C ASN A 33 -16.89 -2.21 1.46
N LYS A 34 -15.60 -2.01 1.20
CA LYS A 34 -14.88 -2.63 0.08
C LYS A 34 -13.40 -2.77 0.40
N ILE A 35 -12.80 -3.90 0.02
CA ILE A 35 -11.35 -4.10 -0.02
C ILE A 35 -10.96 -4.26 -1.50
N GLU A 36 -9.84 -3.66 -1.90
CA GLU A 36 -9.27 -3.77 -3.24
C GLU A 36 -7.75 -3.96 -3.17
N PHE A 37 -7.20 -4.57 -4.22
CA PHE A 37 -5.75 -4.68 -4.46
C PHE A 37 -4.95 -5.16 -3.25
N LEU A 38 -5.23 -6.39 -2.79
CA LEU A 38 -4.37 -7.09 -1.83
C LEU A 38 -3.08 -7.55 -2.53
N THR A 39 -1.95 -7.14 -2.00
CA THR A 39 -0.62 -7.45 -2.54
C THR A 39 0.39 -7.61 -1.42
N GLY A 40 1.57 -8.13 -1.73
CA GLY A 40 2.65 -8.33 -0.77
C GLY A 40 3.95 -8.74 -1.42
N THR A 41 4.98 -8.87 -0.61
CA THR A 41 6.29 -9.36 -1.03
C THR A 41 6.25 -10.86 -1.29
N PRO A 42 7.12 -11.41 -2.17
CA PRO A 42 7.10 -12.84 -2.50
C PRO A 42 7.31 -13.78 -1.31
N ASP A 43 8.03 -13.33 -0.28
CA ASP A 43 8.28 -14.07 0.96
C ASP A 43 7.13 -13.94 1.98
N GLY A 44 6.12 -13.10 1.69
CA GLY A 44 4.98 -12.83 2.57
C GLY A 44 5.30 -11.99 3.81
N SER A 45 6.51 -11.43 3.92
CA SER A 45 6.93 -10.65 5.11
C SER A 45 6.24 -9.28 5.19
N VAL A 46 5.87 -8.71 4.04
CA VAL A 46 5.13 -7.45 3.95
C VAL A 46 3.93 -7.62 3.04
N TRP A 47 2.79 -7.10 3.49
CA TRP A 47 1.55 -7.14 2.74
C TRP A 47 0.75 -5.86 2.94
N GLY A 48 -0.16 -5.60 2.02
CA GLY A 48 -1.10 -4.50 2.16
C GLY A 48 -2.23 -4.54 1.16
N PHE A 49 -3.24 -3.73 1.45
CA PHE A 49 -4.41 -3.55 0.60
C PHE A 49 -4.95 -2.14 0.76
N ARG A 50 -5.77 -1.69 -0.20
CA ARG A 50 -6.57 -0.48 -0.01
C ARG A 50 -8.03 -0.85 0.27
N ALA A 51 -8.69 -0.06 1.09
CA ALA A 51 -10.08 -0.30 1.47
C ALA A 51 -10.87 1.00 1.57
N LYS A 52 -12.17 0.89 1.31
CA LYS A 52 -13.13 1.97 1.51
C LYS A 52 -13.93 1.69 2.77
N LYS A 53 -13.95 2.65 3.71
CA LYS A 53 -14.70 2.54 4.96
C LYS A 53 -16.16 3.03 4.81
N PRO A 54 -17.01 2.79 5.84
CA PRO A 54 -18.39 3.30 5.89
C PRO A 54 -18.54 4.81 5.70
N ASP A 55 -17.53 5.60 6.07
CA ASP A 55 -17.47 7.05 5.86
C ASP A 55 -17.26 7.47 4.40
N GLY A 56 -17.06 6.49 3.51
CA GLY A 56 -16.84 6.70 2.09
C GLY A 56 -15.41 7.14 1.74
N LYS A 57 -14.47 7.14 2.69
CA LYS A 57 -13.06 7.49 2.47
C LYS A 57 -12.22 6.25 2.22
N TRP A 58 -11.10 6.46 1.54
CA TRP A 58 -10.11 5.43 1.25
C TRP A 58 -9.02 5.39 2.31
N TYR A 59 -8.57 4.17 2.57
CA TYR A 59 -7.51 3.84 3.51
C TYR A 59 -6.58 2.81 2.87
N VAL A 60 -5.31 2.86 3.22
CA VAL A 60 -4.33 1.83 2.88
C VAL A 60 -3.91 1.14 4.16
N ILE A 61 -3.96 -0.19 4.16
CA ILE A 61 -3.55 -1.03 5.29
C ILE A 61 -2.25 -1.71 4.88
N ILE A 62 -1.18 -1.49 5.65
CA ILE A 62 0.13 -2.11 5.45
C ILE A 62 0.50 -2.84 6.75
N ASN A 63 0.69 -4.16 6.68
CA ASN A 63 0.97 -4.99 7.86
C ASN A 63 0.05 -4.68 9.06
N GLY A 64 -1.25 -4.51 8.77
CA GLY A 64 -2.28 -4.20 9.76
C GLY A 64 -2.31 -2.75 10.26
N LYS A 65 -1.34 -1.91 9.87
CA LYS A 65 -1.36 -0.47 10.17
C LYS A 65 -2.13 0.29 9.09
N GLU A 66 -3.02 1.16 9.55
CA GLU A 66 -3.88 1.97 8.69
C GLU A 66 -3.27 3.34 8.37
N TRP A 67 -3.47 3.78 7.12
CA TRP A 67 -3.09 5.08 6.59
C TRP A 67 -4.29 5.74 5.88
N GLY A 68 -4.65 6.95 6.29
CA GLY A 68 -5.83 7.68 5.81
C GLY A 68 -6.40 8.61 6.89
N PRO A 69 -7.56 9.23 6.66
CA PRO A 69 -8.44 9.08 5.49
C PRO A 69 -7.95 9.82 4.25
N TYR A 70 -8.28 9.28 3.07
CA TYR A 70 -8.04 9.90 1.76
C TYR A 70 -9.32 9.97 0.93
N GLU A 71 -9.40 10.94 0.01
CA GLU A 71 -10.47 10.99 -0.99
C GLU A 71 -10.26 9.95 -2.09
N VAL A 72 -9.00 9.67 -2.41
CA VAL A 72 -8.54 8.61 -3.32
C VAL A 72 -7.25 8.05 -2.74
N ALA A 73 -7.05 6.74 -2.83
CA ALA A 73 -5.77 6.09 -2.55
C ALA A 73 -5.40 5.14 -3.69
N GLY A 74 -4.15 5.21 -4.11
CA GLY A 74 -3.51 4.25 -5.01
C GLY A 74 -3.30 2.90 -4.34
N ASP A 75 -2.80 1.96 -5.11
CA ASP A 75 -2.48 0.63 -4.61
C ASP A 75 -1.12 0.67 -3.89
N PRO A 76 -0.95 -0.05 -2.77
CA PRO A 76 0.35 -0.14 -2.13
C PRO A 76 1.35 -0.90 -3.01
N GLU A 77 2.52 -0.31 -3.24
CA GLU A 77 3.67 -0.95 -3.89
C GLU A 77 4.77 -1.20 -2.84
N PHE A 78 5.49 -2.31 -2.99
CA PHE A 78 6.54 -2.77 -2.08
C PHE A 78 7.86 -2.92 -2.83
N SER A 79 8.98 -2.62 -2.18
CA SER A 79 10.28 -3.08 -2.64
C SER A 79 10.39 -4.60 -2.52
N SER A 80 11.19 -5.22 -3.37
CA SER A 80 11.29 -6.69 -3.42
C SER A 80 11.84 -7.31 -2.14
N ASP A 81 12.69 -6.56 -1.43
CA ASP A 81 13.28 -6.94 -0.14
C ASP A 81 12.35 -6.63 1.06
N GLY A 82 11.17 -6.04 0.81
CA GLY A 82 10.22 -5.63 1.84
C GLY A 82 10.68 -4.47 2.72
N SER A 83 11.83 -3.85 2.44
CA SER A 83 12.35 -2.75 3.27
C SER A 83 11.56 -1.45 3.12
N SER A 84 10.87 -1.29 1.99
CA SER A 84 10.16 -0.07 1.65
C SER A 84 8.80 -0.32 1.00
N TRP A 85 7.90 0.64 1.20
CA TRP A 85 6.56 0.64 0.63
C TRP A 85 6.09 2.06 0.33
N GLY A 86 5.12 2.17 -0.57
CA GLY A 86 4.52 3.46 -0.86
C GLY A 86 3.24 3.38 -1.69
N PHE A 87 2.54 4.49 -1.72
CA PHE A 87 1.32 4.71 -2.51
C PHE A 87 1.10 6.21 -2.69
N GLU A 88 0.38 6.59 -3.73
CA GLU A 88 -0.13 7.93 -3.94
C GLU A 88 -1.53 8.07 -3.33
N ALA A 89 -1.87 9.26 -2.84
CA ALA A 89 -3.20 9.54 -2.32
C ALA A 89 -3.60 10.98 -2.56
N LYS A 90 -4.90 11.18 -2.77
CA LYS A 90 -5.53 12.50 -2.84
C LYS A 90 -6.14 12.83 -1.49
N LYS A 91 -5.66 13.90 -0.86
CA LYS A 91 -6.18 14.37 0.44
C LYS A 91 -7.40 15.27 0.28
N PRO A 92 -8.19 15.48 1.34
CA PRO A 92 -9.18 16.56 1.37
C PRO A 92 -8.52 17.88 0.96
N GLY A 93 -9.17 18.61 0.05
CA GLY A 93 -8.61 19.83 -0.55
C GLY A 93 -7.99 19.63 -1.93
N GLY A 94 -7.94 18.40 -2.43
CA GLY A 94 -7.72 18.12 -3.86
C GLY A 94 -6.27 17.87 -4.28
N ASN A 95 -5.31 18.04 -3.39
CA ASN A 95 -3.90 17.83 -3.72
C ASN A 95 -3.50 16.36 -3.60
N TRP A 96 -2.62 15.93 -4.50
CA TRP A 96 -1.98 14.63 -4.48
C TRP A 96 -0.71 14.65 -3.63
N TYR A 97 -0.49 13.52 -2.97
CA TYR A 97 0.69 13.22 -2.17
C TYR A 97 1.18 11.82 -2.53
N VAL A 98 2.49 11.60 -2.42
CA VAL A 98 3.07 10.26 -2.41
C VAL A 98 3.54 9.96 -0.99
N ILE A 99 3.12 8.82 -0.45
CA ILE A 99 3.50 8.35 0.87
C ILE A 99 4.53 7.25 0.66
N ILE A 100 5.73 7.41 1.19
CA ILE A 100 6.79 6.39 1.15
C ILE A 100 7.25 6.15 2.58
N ASN A 101 7.10 4.92 3.08
CA ASN A 101 7.45 4.54 4.45
C ASN A 101 6.85 5.49 5.52
N GLY A 102 5.63 5.95 5.28
CA GLY A 102 4.90 6.88 6.14
C GLY A 102 5.31 8.34 6.05
N LYS A 103 6.33 8.68 5.25
CA LYS A 103 6.69 10.06 4.93
C LYS A 103 5.91 10.53 3.71
N GLU A 104 5.33 11.72 3.81
CA GLU A 104 4.56 12.33 2.72
C GLU A 104 5.43 13.25 1.86
N TRP A 105 5.15 13.25 0.56
CA TRP A 105 5.77 14.10 -0.44
C TRP A 105 4.68 14.81 -1.25
N GLY A 106 4.67 16.14 -1.25
CA GLY A 106 3.63 16.98 -1.84
C GLY A 106 3.51 18.33 -1.11
N PRO A 107 2.48 19.15 -1.41
CA PRO A 107 1.37 18.88 -2.33
C PRO A 107 1.78 18.93 -3.80
N TYR A 108 1.06 18.15 -4.63
CA TYR A 108 1.15 18.17 -6.09
C TYR A 108 -0.24 18.26 -6.72
N GLU A 109 -0.31 18.82 -7.94
CA GLU A 109 -1.55 18.82 -8.72
C GLU A 109 -1.87 17.41 -9.23
N VAL A 110 -0.83 16.66 -9.57
CA VAL A 110 -0.90 15.22 -9.84
C VAL A 110 0.42 14.57 -9.44
N ALA A 111 0.33 13.36 -8.90
CA ALA A 111 1.48 12.51 -8.67
C ALA A 111 1.16 11.09 -9.15
N TRP A 112 2.18 10.40 -9.66
CA TRP A 112 2.07 8.99 -10.05
C TRP A 112 2.58 8.10 -8.93
N TRP A 113 2.15 6.84 -8.92
CA TRP A 113 2.56 5.85 -7.93
C TRP A 113 4.10 5.71 -7.88
N PRO A 114 4.68 5.51 -6.68
CA PRO A 114 6.11 5.30 -6.53
C PRO A 114 6.52 3.92 -7.01
N ARG A 115 7.62 3.86 -7.76
CA ARG A 115 8.26 2.61 -8.17
C ARG A 115 9.46 2.34 -7.28
N PHE A 116 9.58 1.09 -6.82
CA PHE A 116 10.68 0.67 -5.95
C PHE A 116 11.73 -0.15 -6.72
N SER A 117 13.00 0.03 -6.36
CA SER A 117 14.10 -0.85 -6.76
C SER A 117 14.37 -1.93 -5.71
N LEU A 118 15.27 -2.85 -6.06
CA LEU A 118 15.63 -3.99 -5.19
C LEU A 118 16.26 -3.55 -3.86
N ASP A 119 16.91 -2.39 -3.84
CA ASP A 119 17.59 -1.82 -2.67
C ASP A 119 16.65 -1.00 -1.76
N GLY A 120 15.34 -1.01 -2.03
CA GLY A 120 14.37 -0.23 -1.27
C GLY A 120 14.28 1.25 -1.65
N SER A 121 15.14 1.76 -2.55
CA SER A 121 14.97 3.14 -3.03
C SER A 121 13.75 3.27 -3.93
N ALA A 122 13.16 4.47 -3.94
CA ALA A 122 11.93 4.77 -4.68
C ALA A 122 12.13 5.92 -5.65
N ALA A 123 11.36 5.94 -6.73
CA ALA A 123 11.21 7.10 -7.58
C ALA A 123 9.76 7.28 -8.02
N PHE A 124 9.34 8.54 -8.15
CA PHE A 124 8.03 8.90 -8.71
C PHE A 124 8.12 10.21 -9.49
N TYR A 125 7.09 10.46 -10.28
CA TYR A 125 6.91 11.71 -11.02
C TYR A 125 5.73 12.49 -10.45
N ALA A 126 5.88 13.80 -10.36
CA ALA A 126 4.81 14.69 -9.93
C ALA A 126 4.80 15.97 -10.76
N ALA A 127 3.63 16.57 -10.88
CA ALA A 127 3.43 17.84 -11.56
C ALA A 127 2.85 18.88 -10.59
N THR A 128 3.39 20.10 -10.66
CA THR A 128 2.84 21.27 -9.98
C THR A 128 2.54 22.34 -11.02
N GLN A 129 1.33 22.90 -10.99
CA GLN A 129 0.99 24.04 -11.84
C GLN A 129 1.79 25.27 -11.37
N THR A 130 2.48 25.92 -12.29
CA THR A 130 3.24 27.16 -12.00
C THR A 130 2.54 28.39 -12.55
N GLU A 131 1.80 28.23 -13.65
CA GLU A 131 0.99 29.25 -14.34
C GLU A 131 -0.22 28.53 -14.99
N PRO A 132 -1.29 29.22 -15.41
CA PRO A 132 -2.54 28.58 -15.88
C PRO A 132 -2.38 27.46 -16.93
N SER A 133 -1.36 27.53 -17.79
CA SER A 133 -1.08 26.53 -18.83
C SER A 133 0.25 25.81 -18.67
N TYR A 134 0.98 26.03 -17.58
CA TYR A 134 2.34 25.50 -17.40
C TYR A 134 2.46 24.66 -16.14
N TYR A 135 3.10 23.50 -16.30
CA TYR A 135 3.37 22.57 -15.23
C TYR A 135 4.87 22.32 -15.13
N ARG A 136 5.40 22.38 -13.92
CA ARG A 136 6.71 21.84 -13.61
C ARG A 136 6.56 20.35 -13.32
N ILE A 137 7.30 19.53 -14.05
CA ILE A 137 7.38 18.07 -13.83
C ILE A 137 8.67 17.77 -13.09
N GLU A 138 8.56 17.08 -11.96
CA GLU A 138 9.69 16.68 -11.14
C GLU A 138 9.76 15.16 -11.06
N ARG A 139 10.98 14.62 -11.19
CA ARG A 139 11.27 13.26 -10.77
C ARG A 139 11.87 13.32 -9.38
N ILE A 140 11.17 12.74 -8.41
CA ILE A 140 11.65 12.62 -7.04
C ILE A 140 12.33 11.26 -6.91
N ARG A 141 13.51 11.23 -6.30
CA ARG A 141 14.19 10.00 -5.87
C ARG A 141 14.27 10.00 -4.35
N VAL A 142 13.84 8.91 -3.74
CA VAL A 142 13.90 8.69 -2.30
C VAL A 142 14.86 7.54 -2.07
N PRO A 143 16.09 7.79 -1.60
CA PRO A 143 17.02 6.72 -1.27
C PRO A 143 16.47 5.88 -0.12
N THR A 144 16.87 4.61 -0.06
CA THR A 144 16.70 3.82 1.17
C THR A 144 17.45 4.50 2.32
N LYS A 145 16.93 4.34 3.54
CA LYS A 145 17.65 4.71 4.76
C LYS A 145 18.77 3.73 5.04
#